data_AF-A0A1P8YKW5-F1
#
_entry.id   AF-A0A1P8YKW5-F1
#
_cell.length_a   1.000
_cell.length_b   1.000
_cell.length_c   1.000
_cell.angle_alpha   90.00
_cell.angle_beta   90.00
_cell.angle_gamma   90.00
#
_symmetry.space_group_name_H-M   'P 1'
#
loop_
_entity.id
_entity.type
_entity.pdbx_description
1 polymer ?
#
loop_
_entity_poly.entity_id
_entity_poly.type
_entity_poly.pdbx_seq_one_letter_code
_entity_poly.pdbx_strand_id
1 'polypeptide(L)'
;MISQPGVVDPAGYGLITDIGSSGGGKTVTVTMSSPYPAWRELFTDLLPSHLVKDSPGGFTRGLAENIPVSGADFHIKSIDRGRDEILLERNDRFWGKPATPDQILMRRGGSSAQLADSIRSGDAQVAQVRGSGPLQAQLAAIPSVRAAVTPAPRVLELTLNGRVPALADQRLRRGLMGLLSPDLLASVGTPTGANATPARAQVLAPSDPGYVPTAPPAPSREQALGLLAEAGWVHASVEGPGETTTATIAKDGEQLALVIGAPEGDDSAIAVANTAADQLRGAGVDASVTTMRPDELYGKSLVEGEVDAVVGWSRAGSDPATSMASRFACPRPRCLPRPHPAPVSRQTPIPTSCPIRLPRAICRDSVTRPCRRGSTRRFAGPRMSDT
;
A
#
# COMPACT_ATOMS: atom_id res chain seq x y z
N MET A 1 13.92 -1.99 9.96
CA MET A 1 12.89 -1.18 9.29
C MET A 1 11.87 -2.04 8.58
N ILE A 2 12.23 -2.97 7.70
CA ILE A 2 11.27 -3.79 6.90
C ILE A 2 10.20 -4.60 7.65
N SER A 3 10.32 -4.76 8.97
CA SER A 3 9.38 -5.51 9.81
C SER A 3 8.55 -4.62 10.73
N GLN A 4 8.70 -3.30 10.64
CA GLN A 4 7.93 -2.36 11.45
C GLN A 4 6.52 -2.18 10.85
N PRO A 5 5.50 -1.95 11.67
CA PRO A 5 4.16 -1.60 11.20
C PRO A 5 4.17 -0.38 10.26
N GLY A 6 3.32 -0.40 9.24
CA GLY A 6 3.11 0.74 8.33
C GLY A 6 4.23 0.98 7.29
N VAL A 7 5.21 0.08 7.18
CA VAL A 7 6.25 0.19 6.15
C VAL A 7 5.66 -0.07 4.78
N VAL A 8 5.87 0.87 3.86
CA VAL A 8 5.34 0.83 2.49
C VAL A 8 6.27 0.01 1.59
N ASP A 9 5.67 -0.97 0.91
CA ASP A 9 6.28 -1.81 -0.13
C ASP A 9 7.76 -2.22 0.13
N PRO A 10 8.08 -2.92 1.25
CA PRO A 10 9.47 -3.16 1.67
C PRO A 10 10.26 -4.21 0.88
N ALA A 11 9.70 -4.83 -0.17
CA ALA A 11 10.32 -5.97 -0.84
C ALA A 11 11.74 -5.67 -1.35
N GLY A 12 11.96 -4.48 -1.92
CA GLY A 12 13.28 -4.04 -2.38
C GLY A 12 14.30 -3.94 -1.24
N TYR A 13 13.90 -3.34 -0.11
CA TYR A 13 14.74 -3.30 1.10
C TYR A 13 14.98 -4.70 1.69
N GLY A 14 14.02 -5.63 1.54
CA GLY A 14 14.15 -7.02 1.98
C GLY A 14 15.20 -7.82 1.20
N LEU A 15 15.69 -7.31 0.07
CA LEU A 15 16.79 -7.91 -0.69
C LEU A 15 18.17 -7.48 -0.19
N ILE A 16 18.28 -6.43 0.63
CA ILE A 16 19.55 -5.94 1.17
C ILE A 16 20.07 -6.92 2.22
N THR A 17 21.31 -7.35 2.04
CA THR A 17 22.03 -8.27 2.94
C THR A 17 23.08 -7.58 3.79
N ASP A 18 23.67 -6.50 3.27
CA ASP A 18 24.68 -5.71 3.96
C ASP A 18 24.66 -4.26 3.49
N ILE A 19 24.98 -3.35 4.40
CA ILE A 19 25.19 -1.93 4.12
C ILE A 19 26.54 -1.54 4.72
N GLY A 20 27.56 -1.54 3.89
CA GLY A 20 28.91 -1.12 4.23
C GLY A 20 29.07 0.39 4.13
N SER A 21 29.81 0.97 5.07
CA SER A 21 30.17 2.39 5.06
C SER A 21 31.69 2.52 4.93
N SER A 22 32.14 3.38 4.02
CA SER A 22 33.55 3.65 3.77
C SER A 22 33.77 5.13 3.47
N GLY A 23 35.03 5.56 3.32
CA GLY A 23 35.37 6.95 3.01
C GLY A 23 34.86 7.95 4.07
N GLY A 24 34.97 7.61 5.35
CA GLY A 24 34.46 8.45 6.45
C GLY A 24 32.94 8.60 6.47
N GLY A 25 32.20 7.63 5.90
CA GLY A 25 30.74 7.66 5.85
C GLY A 25 30.16 8.36 4.63
N LYS A 26 30.99 8.74 3.65
CA LYS A 26 30.56 9.39 2.40
C LYS A 26 30.33 8.42 1.25
N THR A 27 30.78 7.17 1.39
CA THR A 27 30.53 6.12 0.41
C THR A 27 29.80 4.97 1.08
N VAL A 28 28.62 4.65 0.56
CA VAL A 28 27.78 3.55 1.03
C VAL A 28 27.77 2.45 -0.02
N THR A 29 28.14 1.24 0.39
CA THR A 29 28.09 0.04 -0.45
C THR A 29 26.92 -0.82 0.01
N VAL A 30 25.94 -1.02 -0.87
CA VAL A 30 24.74 -1.82 -0.57
C VAL A 30 24.87 -3.17 -1.27
N THR A 31 24.87 -4.25 -0.49
CA THR A 31 24.97 -5.61 -1.00
C THR A 31 23.60 -6.26 -1.05
N MET A 32 23.19 -6.69 -2.25
CA MET A 32 21.88 -7.31 -2.50
C MET A 32 22.01 -8.84 -2.60
N SER A 33 21.01 -9.56 -2.08
CA SER A 33 20.89 -11.02 -2.23
C SER A 33 20.54 -11.48 -3.65
N SER A 34 19.97 -10.60 -4.46
CA SER A 34 19.61 -10.84 -5.86
C SER A 34 19.63 -9.54 -6.66
N PRO A 35 19.74 -9.59 -8.00
CA PRO A 35 19.58 -8.41 -8.83
C PRO A 35 18.24 -7.72 -8.57
N TYR A 36 18.27 -6.39 -8.44
CA TYR A 36 17.09 -5.56 -8.20
C TYR A 36 17.15 -4.32 -9.11
N PRO A 37 16.48 -4.33 -10.28
CA PRO A 37 16.58 -3.25 -11.26
C PRO A 37 16.07 -1.88 -10.75
N ALA A 38 15.08 -1.88 -9.86
CA ALA A 38 14.45 -0.69 -9.28
C ALA A 38 15.20 -0.11 -8.06
N TRP A 39 16.50 -0.41 -7.89
CA TRP A 39 17.29 0.04 -6.73
C TRP A 39 17.34 1.56 -6.55
N ARG A 40 17.07 2.35 -7.60
CA ARG A 40 17.06 3.82 -7.55
C ARG A 40 15.87 4.39 -6.77
N GLU A 41 14.82 3.59 -6.54
CA GLU A 41 13.71 3.95 -5.68
C GLU A 41 14.00 3.69 -4.18
N LEU A 42 15.10 2.99 -3.88
CA LEU A 42 15.57 2.85 -2.51
C LEU A 42 16.30 4.12 -2.08
N PHE A 43 16.33 4.36 -0.78
CA PHE A 43 17.04 5.49 -0.16
C PHE A 43 16.56 6.87 -0.63
N THR A 44 15.31 6.97 -1.10
CA THR A 44 14.58 8.25 -1.16
C THR A 44 14.05 8.58 0.24
N ASP A 45 13.98 9.86 0.59
CA ASP A 45 13.42 10.33 1.88
C ASP A 45 14.21 9.86 3.12
N LEU A 46 15.53 10.01 3.08
CA LEU A 46 16.43 9.61 4.16
C LEU A 46 16.12 10.33 5.48
N LEU A 47 16.15 9.57 6.57
CA LEU A 47 15.91 10.07 7.91
C LEU A 47 17.23 10.22 8.71
N PRO A 48 17.33 11.22 9.60
CA PRO A 48 18.49 11.39 10.47
C PRO A 48 18.53 10.30 11.54
N SER A 49 19.26 9.20 11.27
CA SER A 49 19.30 8.01 12.12
C SER A 49 19.65 8.30 13.58
N HIS A 50 20.59 9.23 13.83
CA HIS A 50 21.03 9.63 15.16
C HIS A 50 19.95 10.35 15.98
N LEU A 51 18.90 10.87 15.36
CA LEU A 51 17.76 11.51 16.05
C LEU A 51 16.60 10.53 16.18
N VAL A 52 16.25 9.86 15.08
CA VAL A 52 15.08 8.96 15.05
C VAL A 52 15.24 7.78 16.01
N LYS A 53 16.47 7.29 16.22
CA LYS A 53 16.74 6.20 17.16
C LYS A 53 16.43 6.57 18.62
N ASP A 54 16.62 7.85 18.98
CA ASP A 54 16.48 8.35 20.35
C ASP A 54 15.12 9.06 20.57
N SER A 55 14.31 9.18 19.53
CA SER A 55 12.99 9.81 19.59
C SER A 55 11.97 8.91 20.28
N PRO A 56 11.06 9.45 21.12
CA PRO A 56 9.97 8.68 21.71
C PRO A 56 9.14 7.95 20.64
N GLY A 57 9.06 6.63 20.77
CA GLY A 57 8.36 5.77 19.79
C GLY A 57 9.12 5.55 18.47
N GLY A 58 10.37 6.00 18.37
CA GLY A 58 11.34 5.64 17.33
C GLY A 58 10.86 5.93 15.92
N PHE A 59 11.16 5.01 14.99
CA PHE A 59 10.74 5.12 13.59
C PHE A 59 9.22 5.21 13.41
N THR A 60 8.45 4.50 14.25
CA THR A 60 7.00 4.36 14.07
C THR A 60 6.22 5.60 14.48
N ARG A 61 6.69 6.33 15.50
CA ARG A 61 5.95 7.49 16.06
C ARG A 61 6.76 8.78 16.17
N GLY A 62 8.09 8.69 16.16
CA GLY A 62 8.98 9.82 16.48
C GLY A 62 8.86 11.01 15.53
N LEU A 63 8.23 10.82 14.36
CA LEU A 63 8.02 11.85 13.34
C LEU A 63 6.53 12.22 13.14
N ALA A 64 5.62 11.64 13.94
CA ALA A 64 4.18 11.90 13.79
C ALA A 64 3.80 13.35 14.16
N GLU A 65 4.51 13.92 15.14
CA GLU A 65 4.21 15.24 15.69
C GLU A 65 5.13 16.33 15.14
N ASN A 66 6.39 16.00 14.85
CA ASN A 66 7.38 16.95 14.37
C ASN A 66 8.55 16.27 13.64
N ILE A 67 9.18 16.98 12.70
CA ILE A 67 10.43 16.57 12.05
C ILE A 67 11.50 17.61 12.43
N PRO A 68 12.33 17.34 13.46
CA PRO A 68 13.17 18.37 14.06
C PRO A 68 14.34 18.81 13.18
N VAL A 69 14.76 17.96 12.24
CA VAL A 69 15.93 18.21 11.37
C VAL A 69 15.64 17.75 9.96
N SER A 70 16.04 18.58 8.99
CA SER A 70 15.93 18.33 7.55
C SER A 70 17.30 18.46 6.89
N GLY A 71 17.54 17.61 5.89
CA GLY A 71 18.69 17.70 4.97
C GLY A 71 18.33 18.31 3.61
N ALA A 72 17.19 19.01 3.50
CA ALA A 72 16.68 19.56 2.26
C ALA A 72 16.70 21.10 2.25
N ASP A 73 16.17 21.69 1.18
CA ASP A 73 16.04 23.14 0.95
C ASP A 73 15.29 23.88 2.07
N PHE A 74 14.33 23.21 2.72
CA PHE A 74 13.52 23.73 3.81
C PHE A 74 13.59 22.81 5.03
N HIS A 75 13.35 23.40 6.19
CA HIS A 75 13.07 22.68 7.42
C HIS A 75 11.71 23.12 8.00
N ILE A 76 11.11 22.27 8.83
CA ILE A 76 9.86 22.61 9.51
C ILE A 76 10.19 23.58 10.65
N LYS A 77 9.61 24.78 10.57
CA LYS A 77 9.74 25.81 11.60
C LYS A 77 8.72 25.61 12.72
N SER A 78 7.46 25.37 12.34
CA SER A 78 6.36 25.15 13.28
C SER A 78 5.25 24.32 12.65
N ILE A 79 4.57 23.54 13.49
CA ILE A 79 3.33 22.83 13.17
C ILE A 79 2.30 23.29 14.19
N ASP A 80 1.21 23.87 13.71
CA ASP A 80 0.07 24.32 14.52
C ASP A 80 -1.17 23.53 14.09
N ARG A 81 -1.48 22.49 14.86
CA ARG A 81 -2.65 21.64 14.59
C ARG A 81 -3.97 22.32 14.88
N GLY A 82 -4.00 23.32 15.77
CA GLY A 82 -5.22 24.04 16.10
C GLY A 82 -5.67 24.95 14.95
N ARG A 83 -4.72 25.49 14.19
CA ARG A 83 -4.96 26.32 13.00
C ARG A 83 -4.79 25.56 11.67
N ASP A 84 -4.36 24.31 11.73
CA ASP A 84 -3.97 23.48 10.57
C ASP A 84 -2.93 24.17 9.69
N GLU A 85 -1.86 24.65 10.33
CA GLU A 85 -0.77 25.35 9.67
C GLU A 85 0.56 24.62 9.85
N ILE A 86 1.36 24.62 8.79
CA ILE A 86 2.75 24.19 8.81
C ILE A 86 3.58 25.28 8.16
N LEU A 87 4.51 25.84 8.92
CA LEU A 87 5.47 26.82 8.42
C LEU A 87 6.78 26.12 8.09
N LEU A 88 7.21 26.21 6.84
CA LEU A 88 8.54 25.82 6.40
C LEU A 88 9.42 27.07 6.30
N GLU A 89 10.65 26.96 6.76
CA GLU A 89 11.66 28.02 6.67
C GLU A 89 12.86 27.51 5.88
N ARG A 90 13.40 28.36 5.00
CA ARG A 90 14.57 28.02 4.19
C ARG A 90 15.70 27.54 5.09
N ASN A 91 16.36 26.47 4.67
CA ASN A 91 17.48 25.90 5.40
C ASN A 91 18.79 26.58 4.97
N ASP A 92 19.25 27.55 5.77
CA ASP A 92 20.51 28.26 5.51
C ASP A 92 21.76 27.35 5.58
N ARG A 93 21.61 26.11 6.07
CA ARG A 93 22.67 25.08 6.09
C ARG A 93 22.60 24.12 4.89
N PHE A 94 21.68 24.33 3.95
CA PHE A 94 21.58 23.50 2.76
C PHE A 94 22.82 23.68 1.87
N TRP A 95 23.40 22.57 1.41
CA TRP A 95 24.65 22.56 0.65
C TRP A 95 24.46 22.65 -0.87
N GLY A 96 23.21 22.69 -1.34
CA GLY A 96 22.86 22.82 -2.75
C GLY A 96 22.55 24.27 -3.16
N LYS A 97 21.83 24.43 -4.26
CA LYS A 97 21.33 25.75 -4.69
C LYS A 97 20.27 26.22 -3.68
N PRO A 98 20.41 27.39 -3.04
CA PRO A 98 19.43 27.88 -2.08
C PRO A 98 18.04 28.08 -2.71
N ALA A 99 17.01 27.77 -1.94
CA ALA A 99 15.63 28.07 -2.33
C ALA A 99 15.39 29.58 -2.41
N THR A 100 14.58 30.00 -3.39
CA THR A 100 14.24 31.41 -3.59
C THR A 100 13.36 31.99 -2.48
N PRO A 101 12.26 31.35 -2.03
CA PRO A 101 11.46 31.92 -0.95
C PRO A 101 12.12 31.71 0.42
N ASP A 102 11.91 32.66 1.33
CA ASP A 102 12.35 32.57 2.73
C ASP A 102 11.50 31.56 3.52
N GLN A 103 10.19 31.58 3.28
CA GLN A 103 9.21 30.78 4.01
C GLN A 103 8.12 30.27 3.09
N ILE A 104 7.56 29.12 3.46
CA ILE A 104 6.35 28.56 2.84
C ILE A 104 5.36 28.26 3.97
N LEU A 105 4.25 29.00 4.00
CA LEU A 105 3.15 28.72 4.92
C LEU A 105 2.13 27.81 4.22
N MET A 106 2.00 26.59 4.71
CA MET A 106 0.91 25.69 4.35
C MET A 106 -0.20 25.85 5.37
N ARG A 107 -1.44 26.07 4.93
CA ARG A 107 -2.60 26.25 5.81
C ARG A 107 -3.86 25.59 5.24
N ARG A 108 -4.84 25.32 6.10
CA ARG A 108 -6.17 24.88 5.67
C ARG A 108 -6.79 25.89 4.70
N GLY A 109 -7.23 25.41 3.54
CA GLY A 109 -7.85 26.24 2.50
C GLY A 109 -9.28 26.72 2.81
N GLY A 110 -9.96 26.07 3.76
CA GLY A 110 -11.36 26.35 4.09
C GLY A 110 -12.34 25.79 3.05
N SER A 111 -13.49 26.45 2.93
CA SER A 111 -14.49 26.15 1.89
C SER A 111 -13.99 26.51 0.49
N SER A 112 -14.62 25.95 -0.55
CA SER A 112 -14.34 26.28 -1.96
C SER A 112 -14.37 27.79 -2.25
N ALA A 113 -15.34 28.51 -1.67
CA ALA A 113 -15.46 29.95 -1.84
C ALA A 113 -14.30 30.71 -1.17
N GLN A 114 -13.98 30.37 0.08
CA GLN A 114 -12.86 30.98 0.81
C GLN A 114 -11.52 30.75 0.09
N LEU A 115 -11.30 29.53 -0.43
CA LEU A 115 -10.10 29.23 -1.22
C LEU A 115 -10.06 30.06 -2.50
N ALA A 116 -11.15 30.13 -3.25
CA ALA A 116 -11.22 30.90 -4.49
C ALA A 116 -10.98 32.40 -4.24
N ASP A 117 -11.51 32.94 -3.15
CA ASP A 117 -11.29 34.33 -2.74
C ASP A 117 -9.84 34.57 -2.33
N SER A 118 -9.23 33.66 -1.55
CA SER A 118 -7.82 33.75 -1.14
C SER A 118 -6.86 33.66 -2.33
N ILE A 119 -7.18 32.90 -3.37
CA ILE A 119 -6.39 32.86 -4.60
C ILE A 119 -6.60 34.16 -5.41
N ARG A 120 -7.83 34.67 -5.47
CA ARG A 120 -8.18 35.89 -6.22
C ARG A 120 -7.54 37.15 -5.61
N SER A 121 -7.49 37.25 -4.27
CA SER A 121 -6.83 38.35 -3.57
C SER A 121 -5.29 38.27 -3.64
N GLY A 122 -4.74 37.12 -4.01
CA GLY A 122 -3.30 36.86 -4.00
C GLY A 122 -2.76 36.47 -2.62
N ASP A 123 -3.62 36.26 -1.61
CA ASP A 123 -3.22 35.79 -0.28
C ASP A 123 -2.66 34.36 -0.33
N ALA A 124 -3.17 33.53 -1.25
CA ALA A 124 -2.64 32.20 -1.55
C ALA A 124 -2.08 32.17 -2.98
N GLN A 125 -0.90 31.57 -3.14
CA GLN A 125 -0.22 31.49 -4.45
C GLN A 125 -0.29 30.08 -5.04
N VAL A 126 -0.40 29.06 -4.18
CA VAL A 126 -0.51 27.65 -4.57
C VAL A 126 -1.58 27.00 -3.71
N ALA A 127 -2.42 26.16 -4.34
CA ALA A 127 -3.39 25.34 -3.65
C ALA A 127 -3.31 23.90 -4.15
N GLN A 128 -3.11 22.96 -3.22
CA GLN A 128 -3.29 21.53 -3.46
C GLN A 128 -4.34 21.04 -2.48
N VAL A 129 -5.58 20.95 -2.95
CA VAL A 129 -6.72 20.54 -2.14
C VAL A 129 -7.43 19.36 -2.79
N ARG A 130 -8.17 18.64 -1.96
CA ARG A 130 -9.17 17.68 -2.42
C ARG A 130 -10.26 18.46 -3.15
N GLY A 131 -10.24 18.44 -4.48
CA GLY A 131 -11.09 19.28 -5.31
C GLY A 131 -12.07 18.49 -6.18
N SER A 132 -13.25 19.07 -6.35
CA SER A 132 -14.30 18.60 -7.24
C SER A 132 -14.19 19.26 -8.63
N GLY A 133 -14.89 18.71 -9.62
CA GLY A 133 -14.98 19.34 -10.96
C GLY A 133 -15.43 20.81 -10.91
N PRO A 134 -16.47 21.15 -10.11
CA PRO A 134 -16.88 22.54 -9.91
C PRO A 134 -15.81 23.45 -9.30
N LEU A 135 -15.05 22.99 -8.29
CA LEU A 135 -13.98 23.80 -7.70
C LEU A 135 -12.87 24.06 -8.72
N GLN A 136 -12.48 23.05 -9.51
CA GLN A 136 -11.50 23.22 -10.57
C GLN A 136 -11.94 24.30 -11.57
N ALA A 137 -13.20 24.23 -12.04
CA ALA A 137 -13.75 25.21 -12.96
C ALA A 137 -13.79 26.62 -12.36
N GLN A 138 -14.17 26.75 -11.09
CA GLN A 138 -14.17 28.02 -10.37
C GLN A 138 -12.77 28.64 -10.28
N LEU A 139 -11.75 27.83 -9.93
CA LEU A 139 -10.36 28.31 -9.84
C LEU A 139 -9.79 28.66 -11.22
N ALA A 140 -10.10 27.88 -12.25
CA ALA A 140 -9.67 28.12 -13.63
C ALA A 140 -10.26 29.42 -14.23
N ALA A 141 -11.39 29.89 -13.70
CA ALA A 141 -12.00 31.15 -14.12
C ALA A 141 -11.32 32.40 -13.51
N ILE A 142 -10.45 32.24 -12.51
CA ILE A 142 -9.72 33.35 -11.92
C ILE A 142 -8.60 33.78 -12.88
N PRO A 143 -8.50 35.07 -13.26
CA PRO A 143 -7.44 35.55 -14.14
C PRO A 143 -6.05 35.16 -13.65
N SER A 144 -5.20 34.69 -14.57
CA SER A 144 -3.80 34.28 -14.30
C SER A 144 -3.63 33.05 -13.38
N VAL A 145 -4.69 32.31 -13.07
CA VAL A 145 -4.64 31.07 -12.30
C VAL A 145 -4.64 29.86 -13.23
N ARG A 146 -3.78 28.88 -12.92
CA ARG A 146 -3.78 27.57 -13.59
C ARG A 146 -4.30 26.52 -12.62
N ALA A 147 -5.37 25.82 -13.02
CA ALA A 147 -5.96 24.75 -12.22
C ALA A 147 -5.94 23.43 -13.01
N ALA A 148 -5.46 22.37 -12.37
CA ALA A 148 -5.42 21.03 -12.93
C ALA A 148 -5.72 19.99 -11.84
N VAL A 149 -6.29 18.87 -12.25
CA VAL A 149 -6.44 17.69 -11.37
C VAL A 149 -5.24 16.79 -11.59
N THR A 150 -4.59 16.38 -10.51
CA THR A 150 -3.46 15.45 -10.52
C THR A 150 -3.77 14.28 -9.58
N PRO A 151 -3.54 13.02 -9.99
CA PRO A 151 -3.68 11.87 -9.10
C PRO A 151 -2.77 12.01 -7.86
N ALA A 152 -3.29 11.62 -6.70
CA ALA A 152 -2.44 11.45 -5.52
C ALA A 152 -1.65 10.13 -5.62
N PRO A 153 -0.43 10.04 -5.06
CA PRO A 153 0.40 8.83 -5.11
C PRO A 153 -0.08 7.74 -4.13
N ARG A 154 -1.39 7.50 -4.07
CA ARG A 154 -2.03 6.54 -3.17
C ARG A 154 -3.36 6.02 -3.71
N VAL A 155 -3.68 4.77 -3.38
CA VAL A 155 -4.97 4.11 -3.66
C VAL A 155 -5.56 3.67 -2.32
N LEU A 156 -6.87 3.89 -2.13
CA LEU A 156 -7.57 3.39 -0.95
C LEU A 156 -8.04 1.96 -1.23
N GLU A 157 -7.76 1.05 -0.30
CA GLU A 157 -8.02 -0.38 -0.46
C GLU A 157 -8.77 -0.93 0.75
N LEU A 158 -9.67 -1.89 0.52
CA LEU A 158 -10.26 -2.74 1.56
C LEU A 158 -9.64 -4.13 1.45
N THR A 159 -8.98 -4.57 2.51
CA THR A 159 -8.26 -5.85 2.55
C THR A 159 -8.83 -6.76 3.64
N LEU A 160 -9.17 -8.00 3.30
CA LEU A 160 -9.54 -9.02 4.30
C LEU A 160 -8.31 -9.64 4.94
N ASN A 161 -8.36 -9.83 6.25
CA ASN A 161 -7.31 -10.45 7.03
C ASN A 161 -7.37 -11.98 6.93
N GLY A 162 -6.62 -12.54 5.97
CA GLY A 162 -6.52 -13.98 5.78
C GLY A 162 -5.87 -14.77 6.93
N ARG A 163 -5.40 -14.10 8.00
CA ARG A 163 -4.89 -14.73 9.22
C ARG A 163 -6.02 -15.14 10.17
N VAL A 164 -7.18 -14.51 10.05
CA VAL A 164 -8.35 -14.83 10.87
C VAL A 164 -8.91 -16.18 10.43
N PRO A 165 -9.03 -17.18 11.34
CA PRO A 165 -9.51 -18.52 10.98
C PRO A 165 -10.89 -18.52 10.34
N ALA A 166 -11.80 -17.66 10.79
CA ALA A 166 -13.12 -17.52 10.21
C ALA A 166 -13.07 -17.16 8.72
N LEU A 167 -12.09 -16.37 8.29
CA LEU A 167 -11.89 -15.95 6.91
C LEU A 167 -10.99 -16.89 6.07
N ALA A 168 -10.69 -18.11 6.54
CA ALA A 168 -9.81 -19.04 5.83
C ALA A 168 -10.39 -19.56 4.50
N ASP A 169 -11.71 -19.73 4.41
CA ASP A 169 -12.38 -20.23 3.19
C ASP A 169 -12.40 -19.14 2.09
N GLN A 170 -11.90 -19.47 0.90
CA GLN A 170 -11.89 -18.54 -0.23
C GLN A 170 -13.30 -18.18 -0.71
N ARG A 171 -14.27 -19.09 -0.61
CA ARG A 171 -15.65 -18.85 -1.02
C ARG A 171 -16.31 -17.81 -0.12
N LEU A 172 -16.06 -17.88 1.19
CA LEU A 172 -16.48 -16.85 2.15
C LEU A 172 -15.91 -15.47 1.77
N ARG A 173 -14.60 -15.39 1.52
CA ARG A 173 -13.96 -14.11 1.13
C ARG A 173 -14.51 -13.55 -0.17
N ARG A 174 -14.77 -14.40 -1.18
CA ARG A 174 -15.37 -14.00 -2.45
C ARG A 174 -16.83 -13.57 -2.28
N GLY A 175 -17.60 -14.27 -1.45
CA GLY A 175 -18.98 -13.91 -1.12
C GLY A 175 -19.05 -12.55 -0.43
N LEU A 176 -18.25 -12.32 0.62
CA LEU A 176 -18.16 -11.04 1.32
C LEU A 176 -17.80 -9.89 0.38
N MET A 177 -16.75 -10.06 -0.43
CA MET A 177 -16.33 -9.05 -1.41
C MET A 177 -17.40 -8.81 -2.50
N GLY A 178 -18.15 -9.84 -2.87
CA GLY A 178 -19.25 -9.75 -3.84
C GLY A 178 -20.48 -9.02 -3.32
N LEU A 179 -20.63 -8.84 -2.00
CA LEU A 179 -21.70 -8.05 -1.40
C LEU A 179 -21.42 -6.55 -1.37
N LEU A 180 -20.17 -6.15 -1.65
CA LEU A 180 -19.74 -4.76 -1.67
C LEU A 180 -19.86 -4.16 -3.07
N SER A 181 -20.14 -2.85 -3.16
CA SER A 181 -20.12 -2.11 -4.42
C SER A 181 -18.85 -1.25 -4.51
N PRO A 182 -17.85 -1.62 -5.32
CA PRO A 182 -16.62 -0.84 -5.46
C PRO A 182 -16.87 0.59 -5.96
N ASP A 183 -17.88 0.80 -6.81
CA ASP A 183 -18.23 2.12 -7.32
C ASP A 183 -18.85 3.01 -6.23
N LEU A 184 -19.71 2.44 -5.37
CA LEU A 184 -20.23 3.16 -4.21
C LEU A 184 -19.10 3.52 -3.23
N LEU A 185 -18.24 2.56 -2.89
CA LEU A 185 -17.12 2.79 -1.97
C LEU A 185 -16.13 3.83 -2.54
N ALA A 186 -15.84 3.78 -3.85
CA ALA A 186 -15.00 4.78 -4.50
C ALA A 186 -15.66 6.17 -4.48
N SER A 187 -16.97 6.26 -4.64
CA SER A 187 -17.70 7.53 -4.55
C SER A 187 -17.67 8.13 -3.14
N VAL A 188 -17.79 7.30 -2.10
CA VAL A 188 -17.72 7.75 -0.70
C VAL A 188 -16.30 8.14 -0.29
N GLY A 189 -15.29 7.40 -0.74
CA GLY A 189 -13.88 7.71 -0.46
C GLY A 189 -13.39 8.98 -1.17
N THR A 190 -14.16 9.48 -2.13
CA THR A 190 -13.84 10.64 -2.96
C THR A 190 -14.57 11.89 -2.43
N PRO A 191 -13.94 13.08 -2.44
CA PRO A 191 -14.62 14.32 -2.06
C PRO A 191 -15.89 14.58 -2.88
N THR A 192 -16.90 15.16 -2.25
CA THR A 192 -18.18 15.50 -2.89
C THR A 192 -17.98 16.29 -4.19
N GLY A 193 -18.51 15.77 -5.29
CA GLY A 193 -18.44 16.39 -6.62
C GLY A 193 -17.14 16.13 -7.40
N ALA A 194 -16.19 15.38 -6.85
CA ALA A 194 -15.04 14.87 -7.61
C ALA A 194 -15.42 13.55 -8.30
N ASN A 195 -14.83 13.33 -9.49
CA ASN A 195 -15.00 12.07 -10.19
C ASN A 195 -14.15 11.00 -9.49
N ALA A 196 -14.83 10.04 -8.85
CA ALA A 196 -14.15 8.87 -8.32
C ALA A 196 -13.45 8.13 -9.48
N THR A 197 -12.20 7.73 -9.26
CA THR A 197 -11.46 6.87 -10.20
C THR A 197 -11.25 5.51 -9.54
N PRO A 198 -12.15 4.54 -9.76
CA PRO A 198 -12.04 3.23 -9.14
C PRO A 198 -10.77 2.51 -9.58
N ALA A 199 -10.00 2.00 -8.63
CA ALA A 199 -8.90 1.10 -8.91
C ALA A 199 -9.46 -0.30 -9.25
N ARG A 200 -9.23 -0.75 -10.48
CA ARG A 200 -9.73 -2.04 -11.02
C ARG A 200 -8.61 -3.00 -11.41
N ALA A 201 -7.42 -2.78 -10.87
CA ALA A 201 -6.29 -3.70 -10.95
C ALA A 201 -5.61 -3.77 -9.57
N GLN A 202 -4.84 -4.84 -9.32
CA GLN A 202 -4.24 -5.10 -8.00
C GLN A 202 -2.82 -4.55 -7.84
N VAL A 203 -2.07 -4.39 -8.94
CA VAL A 203 -0.67 -3.95 -8.91
C VAL A 203 -0.51 -2.53 -9.42
N LEU A 204 -1.03 -2.25 -10.62
CA LEU A 204 -0.97 -0.92 -11.23
C LEU A 204 -2.15 -0.07 -10.75
N ALA A 205 -1.85 1.15 -10.31
CA ALA A 205 -2.85 2.17 -10.03
C ALA A 205 -3.34 2.82 -11.33
N PRO A 206 -4.53 3.47 -11.34
CA PRO A 206 -5.04 4.16 -12.52
C PRO A 206 -4.12 5.26 -13.09
N SER A 207 -3.21 5.80 -12.26
CA SER A 207 -2.21 6.79 -12.67
C SER A 207 -0.99 6.19 -13.36
N ASP A 208 -0.80 4.87 -13.28
CA ASP A 208 0.44 4.24 -13.73
C ASP A 208 0.44 4.00 -15.25
N PRO A 209 1.57 4.22 -15.93
CA PRO A 209 1.70 3.88 -17.34
C PRO A 209 1.38 2.39 -17.60
N GLY A 210 0.50 2.13 -18.57
CA GLY A 210 0.10 0.77 -18.93
C GLY A 210 -0.99 0.15 -18.03
N TYR A 211 -1.63 0.95 -17.17
CA TYR A 211 -2.80 0.50 -16.42
C TYR A 211 -3.92 -0.01 -17.36
N VAL A 212 -4.40 -1.21 -17.06
CA VAL A 212 -5.59 -1.80 -17.68
C VAL A 212 -6.41 -2.45 -16.56
N PRO A 213 -7.75 -2.26 -16.53
CA PRO A 213 -8.60 -2.99 -15.59
C PRO A 213 -8.44 -4.50 -15.73
N THR A 214 -8.16 -5.19 -14.62
CA THR A 214 -8.04 -6.66 -14.56
C THR A 214 -9.05 -7.29 -13.61
N ALA A 215 -9.91 -6.48 -12.98
CA ALA A 215 -10.96 -6.96 -12.09
C ALA A 215 -11.90 -7.93 -12.86
N PRO A 216 -12.20 -9.11 -12.29
CA PRO A 216 -13.18 -10.00 -12.89
C PRO A 216 -14.59 -9.36 -12.86
N PRO A 217 -15.54 -9.87 -13.66
CA PRO A 217 -16.93 -9.47 -13.55
C PRO A 217 -17.43 -9.61 -12.12
N ALA A 218 -18.09 -8.57 -11.60
CA ALA A 218 -18.65 -8.61 -10.26
C ALA A 218 -19.78 -9.65 -10.20
N PRO A 219 -19.81 -10.52 -9.17
CA PRO A 219 -20.92 -11.45 -8.99
C PRO A 219 -22.21 -10.68 -8.69
N SER A 220 -23.36 -11.24 -9.07
CA SER A 220 -24.64 -10.74 -8.57
C SER A 220 -24.75 -10.98 -7.05
N ARG A 221 -25.65 -10.26 -6.39
CA ARG A 221 -25.93 -10.48 -4.96
C ARG A 221 -26.31 -11.94 -4.67
N GLU A 222 -27.10 -12.56 -5.54
CA GLU A 222 -27.49 -13.97 -5.42
C GLU A 222 -26.28 -14.91 -5.54
N GLN A 223 -25.38 -14.66 -6.49
CA GLN A 223 -24.14 -15.43 -6.64
C GLN A 223 -23.23 -15.27 -5.42
N ALA A 224 -23.13 -14.05 -4.87
CA ALA A 224 -22.36 -13.79 -3.65
C ALA A 224 -22.92 -14.55 -2.45
N LEU A 225 -24.25 -14.54 -2.25
CA LEU A 225 -24.93 -15.32 -1.21
C LEU A 225 -24.79 -16.83 -1.43
N GLY A 226 -24.80 -17.30 -2.68
CA GLY A 226 -24.53 -18.70 -3.03
C GLY A 226 -23.13 -19.15 -2.61
N LEU A 227 -22.10 -18.33 -2.83
CA LEU A 227 -20.74 -18.61 -2.36
C LEU A 227 -20.64 -18.71 -0.83
N LEU A 228 -21.41 -17.87 -0.10
CA LEU A 228 -21.51 -17.96 1.34
C LEU A 228 -22.16 -19.28 1.77
N ALA A 229 -23.28 -19.66 1.13
CA ALA A 229 -23.97 -20.92 1.41
C ALA A 229 -23.09 -22.14 1.15
N GLU A 230 -22.31 -22.16 0.06
CA GLU A 230 -21.33 -23.22 -0.21
C GLU A 230 -20.23 -23.35 0.86
N ALA A 231 -19.91 -22.25 1.55
CA ALA A 231 -19.00 -22.22 2.71
C ALA A 231 -19.69 -22.60 4.04
N GLY A 232 -20.99 -22.90 4.00
CA GLY A 232 -21.82 -23.25 5.14
C GLY A 232 -22.46 -22.06 5.85
N TRP A 233 -22.36 -20.85 5.29
CA TRP A 233 -22.97 -19.64 5.83
C TRP A 233 -24.33 -19.41 5.18
N VAL A 234 -25.39 -19.68 5.92
CA VAL A 234 -26.77 -19.64 5.39
C VAL A 234 -27.37 -18.28 5.70
N HIS A 235 -27.94 -17.66 4.66
CA HIS A 235 -28.74 -16.46 4.81
C HIS A 235 -30.16 -16.84 5.28
N ALA A 236 -30.53 -16.43 6.49
CA ALA A 236 -31.82 -16.69 7.10
C ALA A 236 -32.52 -15.39 7.50
N SER A 237 -33.82 -15.31 7.25
CA SER A 237 -34.67 -14.24 7.80
C SER A 237 -35.08 -14.62 9.21
N VAL A 238 -34.76 -13.76 10.18
CA VAL A 238 -35.19 -13.90 11.57
C VAL A 238 -36.33 -12.91 11.81
N GLU A 239 -37.47 -13.39 12.30
CA GLU A 239 -38.57 -12.54 12.73
C GLU A 239 -38.20 -11.86 14.05
N GLY A 240 -38.11 -10.53 14.02
CA GLY A 240 -37.88 -9.70 15.19
C GLY A 240 -39.20 -9.25 15.86
N PRO A 241 -39.13 -8.67 17.06
CA PRO A 241 -40.30 -8.10 17.73
C PRO A 241 -40.95 -7.02 16.86
N GLY A 242 -42.26 -7.15 16.59
CA GLY A 242 -43.03 -6.15 15.83
C GLY A 242 -42.90 -6.23 14.31
N GLU A 243 -43.02 -7.42 13.72
CA GLU A 243 -43.02 -7.67 12.25
C GLU A 243 -41.75 -7.21 11.50
N THR A 244 -40.66 -6.92 12.21
CA THR A 244 -39.40 -6.55 11.58
C THR A 244 -38.64 -7.83 11.22
N THR A 245 -38.59 -8.18 9.93
CA THR A 245 -37.76 -9.30 9.46
C THR A 245 -36.33 -8.81 9.27
N THR A 246 -35.40 -9.43 9.98
CA THR A 246 -33.96 -9.10 9.90
C THR A 246 -33.24 -10.24 9.21
N ALA A 247 -32.54 -9.95 8.12
CA ALA A 247 -31.66 -10.93 7.48
C ALA A 247 -30.43 -11.19 8.36
N THR A 248 -30.04 -12.45 8.50
CA THR A 248 -28.83 -12.87 9.20
C THR A 248 -28.07 -13.87 8.33
N ILE A 249 -26.75 -13.83 8.38
CA ILE A 249 -25.89 -14.86 7.79
C ILE A 249 -25.26 -15.62 8.95
N ALA A 250 -25.59 -16.90 9.09
CA ALA A 250 -25.15 -17.71 10.23
C ALA A 250 -24.62 -19.09 9.79
N LYS A 251 -23.74 -19.64 10.61
CA LYS A 251 -23.22 -21.00 10.50
C LYS A 251 -23.21 -21.62 11.89
N ASP A 252 -23.79 -22.81 12.02
CA ASP A 252 -23.85 -23.54 13.29
C ASP A 252 -24.49 -22.74 14.46
N GLY A 253 -25.42 -21.82 14.13
CA GLY A 253 -26.08 -20.95 15.11
C GLY A 253 -25.32 -19.68 15.47
N GLU A 254 -24.09 -19.51 14.97
CA GLU A 254 -23.30 -18.30 15.15
C GLU A 254 -23.44 -17.36 13.94
N GLN A 255 -23.77 -16.09 14.19
CA GLN A 255 -23.84 -15.08 13.15
C GLN A 255 -22.44 -14.71 12.67
N LEU A 256 -22.30 -14.46 11.37
CA LEU A 256 -21.06 -13.97 10.78
C LEU A 256 -20.79 -12.56 11.27
N ALA A 257 -19.84 -12.41 12.17
CA ALA A 257 -19.34 -11.10 12.61
C ALA A 257 -18.11 -10.68 11.78
N LEU A 258 -17.97 -9.38 11.54
CA LEU A 258 -16.82 -8.81 10.85
C LEU A 258 -16.44 -7.44 11.45
N VAL A 259 -15.22 -7.30 11.94
CA VAL A 259 -14.66 -6.04 12.43
C VAL A 259 -13.76 -5.41 11.36
N ILE A 260 -14.16 -4.23 10.86
CA ILE A 260 -13.40 -3.45 9.88
C ILE A 260 -12.59 -2.37 10.60
N GLY A 261 -11.27 -2.46 10.53
CA GLY A 261 -10.36 -1.45 11.06
C GLY A 261 -10.11 -0.29 10.07
N ALA A 262 -10.06 0.93 10.58
CA ALA A 262 -9.62 2.11 9.83
C ALA A 262 -8.67 2.99 10.69
N PRO A 263 -7.69 3.68 10.08
CA PRO A 263 -6.81 4.58 10.83
C PRO A 263 -7.59 5.79 11.35
N GLU A 264 -7.40 6.11 12.62
CA GLU A 264 -7.97 7.33 13.20
C GLU A 264 -7.45 8.59 12.48
N GLY A 265 -8.27 9.63 12.40
CA GLY A 265 -7.93 10.89 11.70
C GLY A 265 -7.99 10.82 10.18
N ASP A 266 -8.36 9.67 9.59
CA ASP A 266 -8.59 9.53 8.15
C ASP A 266 -10.08 9.43 7.82
N ASP A 267 -10.72 10.58 7.67
CA ASP A 267 -12.16 10.67 7.40
C ASP A 267 -12.58 9.88 6.14
N SER A 268 -11.71 9.81 5.12
CA SER A 268 -12.00 9.08 3.88
C SER A 268 -12.01 7.57 4.12
N ALA A 269 -11.00 7.04 4.82
CA ALA A 269 -10.94 5.61 5.16
C ALA A 269 -12.09 5.22 6.10
N ILE A 270 -12.39 6.06 7.11
CA ILE A 270 -13.47 5.83 8.06
C ILE A 270 -14.85 5.83 7.38
N ALA A 271 -15.12 6.78 6.47
CA ALA A 271 -16.38 6.82 5.74
C ALA A 271 -16.58 5.59 4.85
N VAL A 272 -15.52 5.15 4.17
CA VAL A 272 -15.54 3.93 3.34
C VAL A 272 -15.74 2.68 4.19
N ALA A 273 -15.06 2.57 5.34
CA ALA A 273 -15.24 1.46 6.27
C ALA A 273 -16.68 1.36 6.78
N ASN A 274 -17.29 2.48 7.17
CA ASN A 274 -18.68 2.52 7.62
C ASN A 274 -19.64 2.12 6.49
N THR A 275 -19.43 2.64 5.28
CA THR A 275 -20.27 2.28 4.13
C THR A 275 -20.14 0.79 3.79
N ALA A 276 -18.93 0.23 3.85
CA ALA A 276 -18.73 -1.21 3.65
C ALA A 276 -19.44 -2.03 4.73
N ALA A 277 -19.35 -1.62 6.00
CA ALA A 277 -20.08 -2.26 7.10
C ALA A 277 -21.60 -2.18 6.89
N ASP A 278 -22.14 -1.05 6.43
CA ASP A 278 -23.56 -0.89 6.13
C ASP A 278 -24.04 -1.82 5.00
N GLN A 279 -23.24 -1.96 3.93
CA GLN A 279 -23.56 -2.91 2.85
C GLN A 279 -23.58 -4.36 3.34
N LEU A 280 -22.66 -4.72 4.24
CA LEU A 280 -22.58 -6.07 4.83
C LEU A 280 -23.71 -6.32 5.84
N ARG A 281 -24.05 -5.34 6.69
CA ARG A 281 -25.22 -5.39 7.57
C ARG A 281 -26.51 -5.54 6.79
N GLY A 282 -26.66 -4.81 5.69
CA GLY A 282 -27.78 -4.95 4.76
C GLY A 282 -27.85 -6.33 4.08
N ALA A 283 -26.81 -7.17 4.21
CA ALA A 283 -26.81 -8.58 3.80
C ALA A 283 -26.94 -9.57 4.96
N GLY A 284 -26.99 -9.12 6.20
CA GLY A 284 -27.14 -9.94 7.40
C GLY A 284 -25.83 -10.32 8.11
N VAL A 285 -24.70 -9.73 7.72
CA VAL A 285 -23.43 -9.84 8.45
C VAL A 285 -23.45 -8.87 9.63
N ASP A 286 -23.03 -9.31 10.81
CA ASP A 286 -22.78 -8.42 11.96
C ASP A 286 -21.46 -7.67 11.77
N ALA A 287 -21.47 -6.67 10.88
CA ALA A 287 -20.29 -5.88 10.58
C ALA A 287 -20.17 -4.67 11.52
N SER A 288 -18.98 -4.39 12.01
CA SER A 288 -18.67 -3.21 12.84
C SER A 288 -17.41 -2.50 12.34
N VAL A 289 -17.25 -1.23 12.73
CA VAL A 289 -16.06 -0.44 12.41
C VAL A 289 -15.37 -0.06 13.69
N THR A 290 -14.05 -0.22 13.73
CA THR A 290 -13.20 0.27 14.81
C THR A 290 -12.13 1.18 14.24
N THR A 291 -11.88 2.29 14.93
CA THR A 291 -10.82 3.24 14.57
C THR A 291 -9.74 3.20 15.62
N MET A 292 -8.49 3.19 15.19
CA MET A 292 -7.34 3.18 16.10
C MET A 292 -6.13 3.83 15.44
N ARG A 293 -5.08 4.05 16.24
CA ARG A 293 -3.82 4.60 15.75
C ARG A 293 -3.19 3.69 14.67
N PRO A 294 -2.56 4.25 13.63
CA PRO A 294 -1.94 3.44 12.58
C PRO A 294 -0.90 2.43 13.08
N ASP A 295 -0.11 2.77 14.10
CA ASP A 295 0.90 1.86 14.66
C ASP A 295 0.28 0.62 15.33
N GLU A 296 -0.92 0.77 15.89
CA GLU A 296 -1.70 -0.29 16.52
C GLU A 296 -2.42 -1.13 15.46
N LEU A 297 -3.12 -0.46 14.53
CA LEU A 297 -3.86 -1.09 13.43
C LEU A 297 -2.96 -2.00 12.59
N TYR A 298 -1.87 -1.44 12.06
CA TYR A 298 -0.94 -2.16 11.19
C TYR A 298 0.05 -3.05 11.96
N GLY A 299 0.02 -2.99 13.30
CA GLY A 299 0.85 -3.77 14.19
C GLY A 299 0.06 -4.89 14.85
N LYS A 300 -0.26 -4.69 16.13
CA LYS A 300 -0.88 -5.70 16.99
C LYS A 300 -2.21 -6.21 16.43
N SER A 301 -3.11 -5.29 16.08
CA SER A 301 -4.50 -5.65 15.75
C SER A 301 -4.61 -6.49 14.48
N LEU A 302 -3.85 -6.18 13.44
CA LEU A 302 -3.78 -7.03 12.23
C LEU A 302 -3.11 -8.39 12.49
N VAL A 303 -2.03 -8.43 13.27
CA VAL A 303 -1.24 -9.64 13.48
C VAL A 303 -1.95 -10.65 14.37
N GLU A 304 -2.63 -10.16 15.41
CA GLU A 304 -3.40 -10.93 16.39
C GLU A 304 -4.83 -11.22 15.95
N GLY A 305 -5.32 -10.57 14.88
CA GLY A 305 -6.65 -10.80 14.34
C GLY A 305 -7.76 -10.12 15.13
N GLU A 306 -7.47 -8.97 15.77
CA GLU A 306 -8.48 -8.12 16.41
C GLU A 306 -9.36 -7.39 15.38
N VAL A 307 -8.86 -7.27 14.13
CA VAL A 307 -9.62 -6.78 12.98
C VAL A 307 -9.61 -7.83 11.86
N ASP A 308 -10.78 -8.02 11.27
CA ASP A 308 -11.03 -8.99 10.20
C ASP A 308 -10.79 -8.40 8.81
N ALA A 309 -10.88 -7.08 8.70
CA ALA A 309 -10.56 -6.33 7.49
C ALA A 309 -9.94 -4.98 7.84
N VAL A 310 -9.23 -4.39 6.88
CA VAL A 310 -8.70 -3.03 7.01
C VAL A 310 -9.05 -2.22 5.78
N VAL A 311 -9.50 -0.99 6.02
CA VAL A 311 -9.58 0.07 5.00
C VAL A 311 -8.42 1.03 5.23
N GLY A 312 -7.55 1.17 4.22
CA GLY A 312 -6.33 1.96 4.34
C GLY A 312 -5.72 2.32 2.99
N TRP A 313 -4.73 3.22 3.02
CA TRP A 313 -4.05 3.67 1.81
C TRP A 313 -2.83 2.82 1.49
N SER A 314 -2.71 2.44 0.22
CA SER A 314 -1.53 1.84 -0.39
C SER A 314 -0.84 2.84 -1.31
N ARG A 315 0.48 2.78 -1.46
CA ARG A 315 1.23 3.68 -2.35
C ARG A 315 0.93 3.39 -3.81
N ALA A 316 0.79 4.45 -4.61
CA ALA A 316 0.72 4.40 -6.07
C ALA A 316 2.03 4.92 -6.68
N GLY A 317 2.38 4.45 -7.89
CA GLY A 317 3.58 4.88 -8.60
C GLY A 317 4.90 4.27 -8.12
N SER A 318 4.86 3.25 -7.24
CA SER A 318 6.04 2.41 -6.93
C SER A 318 6.35 1.46 -8.08
N ASP A 319 7.58 0.96 -8.18
CA ASP A 319 7.93 -0.13 -9.10
C ASP A 319 6.94 -1.33 -8.98
N PRO A 320 6.30 -1.78 -10.08
CA PRO A 320 5.26 -2.80 -10.04
C PRO A 320 5.72 -4.14 -9.46
N ALA A 321 6.96 -4.55 -9.70
CA ALA A 321 7.50 -5.80 -9.16
C ALA A 321 7.68 -5.71 -7.64
N THR A 322 8.07 -4.54 -7.14
CA THR A 322 8.23 -4.24 -5.72
C THR A 322 6.89 -4.20 -5.00
N SER A 323 5.87 -3.53 -5.56
CA SER A 323 4.50 -3.54 -5.02
C SER A 323 3.93 -4.95 -4.97
N MET A 324 4.05 -5.70 -6.07
CA MET A 324 3.56 -7.08 -6.14
C MET A 324 4.24 -7.99 -5.10
N ALA A 325 5.57 -7.91 -4.99
CA ALA A 325 6.31 -8.73 -4.06
C ALA A 325 6.02 -8.35 -2.59
N SER A 326 5.80 -7.08 -2.31
CA SER A 326 5.54 -6.61 -0.95
C SER A 326 4.16 -7.00 -0.44
N ARG A 327 3.16 -6.96 -1.32
CA ARG A 327 1.75 -7.14 -0.93
C ARG A 327 1.27 -8.59 -1.05
N PHE A 328 1.81 -9.35 -2.01
CA PHE A 328 1.26 -10.66 -2.36
C PHE A 328 2.26 -11.82 -2.30
N ALA A 329 3.57 -11.57 -2.23
CA ALA A 329 4.52 -12.68 -2.17
C ALA A 329 4.43 -13.42 -0.85
N CYS A 330 4.64 -14.74 -0.90
CA CYS A 330 4.77 -15.52 0.32
C CYS A 330 5.97 -15.02 1.14
N PRO A 331 5.85 -14.97 2.48
CA PRO A 331 7.01 -14.74 3.33
C PRO A 331 8.09 -15.75 2.99
N ARG A 332 9.33 -15.29 2.76
CA ARG A 332 10.44 -16.23 2.59
C ARG A 332 10.55 -17.08 3.86
N PRO A 333 10.66 -18.42 3.75
CA PRO A 333 10.92 -19.23 4.92
C PRO A 333 12.19 -18.69 5.56
N ARG A 334 12.12 -18.35 6.86
CA ARG A 334 13.31 -17.92 7.60
C ARG A 334 14.36 -19.02 7.43
N CYS A 335 15.46 -18.72 6.77
CA CYS A 335 16.65 -19.56 6.89
C CYS A 335 17.05 -19.45 8.36
N LEU A 336 16.68 -20.45 9.16
CA LEU A 336 17.27 -20.62 10.47
C LEU A 336 18.79 -20.64 10.27
N PRO A 337 19.56 -19.85 11.05
CA PRO A 337 21.00 -19.95 10.99
C PRO A 337 21.35 -21.41 11.23
N ARG A 338 22.09 -22.02 10.27
CA ARG A 338 22.66 -23.34 10.51
C ARG A 338 23.46 -23.23 11.82
N PRO A 339 23.27 -24.15 12.79
CA PRO A 339 24.13 -24.19 13.95
C PRO A 339 25.57 -24.18 13.45
N HIS A 340 26.38 -23.24 13.96
CA HIS A 340 27.79 -23.20 13.65
C HIS A 340 28.36 -24.61 13.85
N PRO A 341 29.02 -25.22 12.86
CA PRO A 341 29.77 -26.42 13.13
C PRO A 341 30.76 -26.06 14.24
N ALA A 342 30.73 -26.83 15.33
CA ALA A 342 31.74 -26.76 16.37
C ALA A 342 33.13 -26.80 15.70
N PRO A 343 34.14 -26.09 16.22
CA PRO A 343 35.45 -26.06 15.60
C PRO A 343 36.01 -27.47 15.47
N VAL A 344 35.97 -28.03 14.26
CA VAL A 344 36.57 -29.32 13.94
C VAL A 344 38.08 -29.11 13.89
N SER A 345 38.80 -29.79 14.78
CA SER A 345 40.25 -29.88 14.74
C SER A 345 40.72 -30.28 13.35
N ARG A 346 41.68 -29.53 12.81
CA ARG A 346 42.30 -29.74 11.49
C ARG A 346 42.62 -31.22 11.26
N GLN A 347 41.92 -31.84 10.32
CA GLN A 347 42.44 -32.94 9.52
C GLN A 347 42.18 -32.65 8.04
N THR A 348 43.22 -32.88 7.26
CA THR A 348 43.46 -32.57 5.84
C THR A 348 42.42 -33.24 4.91
N PRO A 349 42.19 -32.73 3.67
CA PRO A 349 40.92 -32.92 2.97
C PRO A 349 40.87 -34.20 2.12
N ILE A 350 39.68 -34.77 1.99
CA ILE A 350 39.30 -35.72 0.94
C ILE A 350 38.29 -35.00 0.02
N PRO A 351 38.44 -35.04 -1.32
CA PRO A 351 37.49 -34.40 -2.20
C PRO A 351 36.32 -35.35 -2.46
N THR A 352 35.12 -34.99 -2.00
CA THR A 352 33.90 -35.67 -2.45
C THR A 352 32.84 -34.63 -2.78
N SER A 353 32.68 -34.42 -4.08
CA SER A 353 31.54 -33.76 -4.70
C SER A 353 30.21 -34.33 -4.20
N CYS A 354 29.25 -33.47 -3.85
CA CYS A 354 27.86 -33.85 -3.67
C CYS A 354 26.99 -33.08 -4.69
N PRO A 355 26.10 -33.77 -5.44
CA PRO A 355 25.41 -33.19 -6.59
C PRO A 355 24.25 -32.28 -6.17
N ILE A 356 24.04 -31.22 -6.94
CA ILE A 356 22.83 -30.39 -6.90
C ILE A 356 21.66 -31.26 -7.37
N ARG A 357 20.71 -31.56 -6.46
CA ARG A 357 19.44 -32.19 -6.80
C ARG A 357 18.40 -31.10 -7.00
N LEU A 358 18.13 -30.76 -8.26
CA LEU A 358 16.95 -29.98 -8.65
C LEU A 358 15.69 -30.82 -8.36
N PRO A 359 14.58 -30.22 -7.89
CA PRO A 359 13.33 -30.94 -7.69
C PRO A 359 12.77 -31.38 -9.05
N ARG A 360 12.41 -32.67 -9.16
CA ARG A 360 11.71 -33.23 -10.30
C ARG A 360 10.32 -32.62 -10.40
N ALA A 361 10.05 -31.95 -11.53
CA ALA A 361 8.69 -31.68 -11.97
C ALA A 361 7.97 -33.02 -12.23
N ILE A 362 6.79 -33.18 -11.65
CA ILE A 362 5.87 -34.27 -11.98
C ILE A 362 5.11 -33.81 -13.23
N CYS A 363 5.61 -34.18 -14.41
CA CYS A 363 4.82 -34.22 -15.65
C CYS A 363 4.35 -35.66 -15.84
N ARG A 364 3.03 -35.87 -15.89
CA ARG A 364 2.43 -37.11 -16.41
C ARG A 364 2.50 -37.06 -17.94
N ASP A 365 2.99 -38.16 -18.51
CA ASP A 365 3.03 -38.49 -19.93
C ASP A 365 1.66 -38.26 -20.61
N SER A 366 1.62 -37.81 -21.87
CA SER A 366 1.78 -38.75 -22.97
C SER A 366 1.88 -38.07 -24.35
N VAL A 367 2.47 -38.84 -25.27
CA VAL A 367 2.46 -38.79 -26.74
C VAL A 367 3.79 -38.41 -27.41
N THR A 368 4.41 -39.49 -27.89
CA THR A 368 5.57 -39.74 -28.74
C THR A 368 5.76 -38.85 -29.99
N ARG A 369 7.00 -38.38 -30.22
CA ARG A 369 7.77 -38.50 -31.50
C ARG A 369 9.23 -37.99 -31.34
N PRO A 370 10.23 -38.55 -32.07
CA PRO A 370 11.65 -38.35 -31.77
C PRO A 370 12.28 -37.11 -32.44
N CYS A 371 13.09 -36.36 -31.69
CA CYS A 371 13.92 -35.27 -32.20
C CYS A 371 15.19 -35.81 -32.90
N ARG A 372 15.37 -35.44 -34.18
CA ARG A 372 16.63 -35.56 -34.93
C ARG A 372 17.68 -34.59 -34.39
N ARG A 373 18.92 -35.05 -34.26
CA ARG A 373 20.14 -34.25 -34.02
C ARG A 373 20.57 -33.49 -35.28
N GLY A 374 21.10 -32.28 -35.09
CA GLY A 374 22.17 -31.72 -35.92
C GLY A 374 21.90 -30.33 -36.53
N SER A 375 22.52 -29.28 -35.98
CA SER A 375 23.69 -28.65 -36.59
C SER A 375 23.97 -27.28 -35.95
N THR A 376 25.25 -27.08 -35.64
CA THR A 376 25.87 -25.83 -35.25
C THR A 376 25.88 -24.84 -36.43
N ARG A 377 25.44 -23.60 -36.22
CA ARG A 377 25.82 -22.47 -37.07
C ARG A 377 26.24 -21.28 -36.21
N ARG A 378 27.50 -20.88 -36.37
CA ARG A 378 28.04 -19.58 -35.98
C ARG A 378 27.42 -18.51 -36.88
N PHE A 379 27.09 -17.34 -36.32
CA PHE A 379 26.83 -16.13 -37.10
C PHE A 379 27.83 -15.05 -36.70
N ALA A 380 28.60 -14.60 -37.69
CA ALA A 380 29.44 -13.42 -37.66
C ALA A 380 28.60 -12.19 -38.03
N GLY A 381 28.86 -11.05 -37.37
CA GLY A 381 28.18 -9.78 -37.64
C GLY A 381 28.67 -9.08 -38.91
N PRO A 382 27.89 -8.15 -39.48
CA PRO A 382 28.34 -7.33 -40.60
C PRO A 382 28.84 -5.93 -40.16
N ARG A 383 29.75 -5.43 -41.00
CA ARG A 383 30.53 -4.19 -40.91
C ARG A 383 29.71 -2.95 -41.28
N MET A 384 30.20 -1.81 -40.79
CA MET A 384 29.97 -0.46 -41.30
C MET A 384 30.33 -0.33 -42.80
N SER A 385 29.63 0.56 -43.50
CA SER A 385 30.08 1.17 -44.75
C SER A 385 29.56 2.61 -44.80
N ASP A 386 30.47 3.52 -45.14
CA ASP A 386 30.25 4.94 -45.38
C ASP A 386 29.30 5.20 -46.54
N THR A 387 28.39 6.17 -46.38
CA THR A 387 28.16 7.28 -47.33
C THR A 387 27.38 8.39 -46.66
#